data_AF-N6WZL0-F1
#
_entry.id   AF-N6WZL0-F1
#
_cell.length_a   1.000
_cell.length_b   1.000
_cell.length_c   1.000
_cell.angle_alpha   90.00
_cell.angle_beta   90.00
_cell.angle_gamma   90.00
#
_symmetry.space_group_name_H-M   'P 1'
#
loop_
_entity.id
_entity.type
_entity.pdbx_description
1 polymer ?
#
loop_
_entity_poly.entity_id
_entity_poly.type
_entity_poly.pdbx_seq_one_letter_code
_entity_poly.pdbx_strand_id
1 'polypeptide(L)'
;MTLSNRVVLALAFFGSFFVVGAFYWPIPYAQISLPNAVWGLPLVVVAALAALPRVLSSTRFWPSALIVGASVPAAVLARVIYDTSSNPSSHNLWPFEMILATGPGLLAGVSGALVGGFLGSRKRYR
;
A
#
# COMPACT_ATOMS: atom_id res chain seq x y z
N MET A 1 23.58 3.16 -12.75
CA MET A 1 22.76 4.34 -12.37
C MET A 1 21.95 3.96 -11.14
N THR A 2 22.24 4.53 -9.96
CA THR A 2 21.46 4.26 -8.75
C THR A 2 20.20 5.12 -8.77
N LEU A 3 19.02 4.50 -8.87
CA LEU A 3 17.75 5.22 -8.78
C LEU A 3 17.65 5.96 -7.44
N SER A 4 17.21 7.22 -7.47
CA SER A 4 17.00 8.00 -6.25
C SER A 4 15.98 7.31 -5.33
N ASN A 5 16.21 7.34 -4.01
CA ASN A 5 15.29 6.78 -3.01
C ASN A 5 13.84 7.25 -3.21
N ARG A 6 13.66 8.52 -3.60
CA ARG A 6 12.34 9.09 -3.86
C ARG A 6 11.64 8.40 -5.03
N VAL A 7 12.39 8.13 -6.10
CA VAL A 7 11.86 7.46 -7.29
C VAL A 7 11.50 6.01 -6.97
N VAL A 8 12.36 5.29 -6.25
CA VAL A 8 12.07 3.89 -5.85
C VAL A 8 10.84 3.81 -4.94
N LEU A 9 10.72 4.71 -3.96
CA LEU A 9 9.54 4.80 -3.10
C LEU A 9 8.28 5.15 -3.88
N ALA A 10 8.35 6.10 -4.81
CA ALA A 10 7.21 6.48 -5.66
C ALA A 10 6.75 5.31 -6.53
N LEU A 11 7.68 4.60 -7.19
CA LEU A 11 7.36 3.42 -7.99
C LEU A 11 6.74 2.31 -7.15
N ALA A 12 7.28 2.04 -5.96
CA ALA A 12 6.73 1.04 -5.05
C ALA A 12 5.33 1.42 -4.55
N PHE A 13 5.11 2.72 -4.23
CA PHE A 13 3.82 3.24 -3.83
C PHE A 13 2.79 3.11 -4.95
N PHE A 14 3.05 3.67 -6.13
CA PHE A 14 2.10 3.64 -7.24
C PHE A 14 1.85 2.22 -7.74
N GLY A 15 2.90 1.38 -7.79
CA GLY A 15 2.74 -0.04 -8.10
C GLY A 15 1.79 -0.73 -7.12
N SER A 16 1.97 -0.50 -5.82
CA SER A 16 1.09 -1.06 -4.79
C SER A 16 -0.33 -0.49 -4.88
N PHE A 17 -0.47 0.82 -5.09
CA PHE A 17 -1.76 1.51 -5.22
C PHE A 17 -2.58 0.95 -6.37
N PHE A 18 -1.99 0.80 -7.56
CA PHE A 18 -2.69 0.26 -8.72
C PHE A 18 -3.00 -1.22 -8.57
N VAL A 19 -2.14 -2.01 -7.92
CA VAL A 19 -2.46 -3.42 -7.64
C VAL A 19 -3.63 -3.53 -6.66
N VAL A 20 -3.62 -2.79 -5.57
CA VAL A 20 -4.75 -2.77 -4.62
C VAL A 20 -6.01 -2.29 -5.33
N GLY A 21 -5.92 -1.20 -6.09
CA GLY A 21 -7.03 -0.67 -6.87
C GLY A 21 -7.59 -1.67 -7.89
N ALA A 22 -6.74 -2.37 -8.63
CA ALA A 22 -7.16 -3.35 -9.64
C ALA A 22 -7.99 -4.50 -9.05
N PHE A 23 -7.75 -4.89 -7.80
CA PHE A 23 -8.54 -5.90 -7.10
C PHE A 23 -9.74 -5.31 -6.36
N TYR A 24 -9.60 -4.11 -5.81
CA TYR A 24 -10.61 -3.48 -4.95
C TYR A 24 -11.70 -2.73 -5.72
N TRP A 25 -11.34 -1.96 -6.75
CA TRP A 25 -12.27 -1.11 -7.50
C TRP A 25 -13.36 -1.88 -8.26
N PRO A 26 -13.12 -3.09 -8.81
CA PRO A 26 -14.18 -3.85 -9.48
C PRO A 26 -15.27 -4.39 -8.54
N ILE A 27 -15.02 -4.44 -7.23
CA ILE A 27 -15.98 -4.98 -6.26
C ILE A 27 -17.20 -4.04 -6.21
N PRO A 28 -18.45 -4.51 -6.44
CA PRO A 28 -19.63 -3.67 -6.32
C PRO A 28 -19.77 -3.09 -4.90
N TYR A 29 -20.14 -1.81 -4.77
CA TYR A 29 -20.18 -1.13 -3.46
C TYR A 29 -21.00 -1.87 -2.41
N ALA A 30 -22.17 -2.41 -2.78
CA ALA A 30 -23.04 -3.19 -1.90
C ALA A 30 -22.41 -4.49 -1.35
N GLN A 31 -21.28 -4.93 -1.91
CA GLN A 31 -20.56 -6.14 -1.50
C GLN A 31 -19.26 -5.83 -0.75
N ILE A 32 -18.88 -4.55 -0.61
CA ILE A 32 -17.66 -4.17 0.09
C ILE A 32 -17.87 -4.30 1.59
N SER A 33 -16.97 -5.03 2.23
CA SER A 33 -16.82 -5.06 3.66
C SER A 33 -15.35 -4.86 4.01
N LEU A 34 -14.99 -3.69 4.54
CA LEU A 34 -13.64 -3.44 5.05
C LEU A 34 -13.52 -3.96 6.50
N PRO A 35 -12.36 -4.52 6.89
CA PRO A 35 -11.12 -4.62 6.12
C PRO A 35 -11.08 -5.83 5.15
N ASN A 36 -12.12 -6.65 5.10
CA ASN A 36 -12.10 -7.92 4.37
C ASN A 36 -11.83 -7.78 2.87
N ALA A 37 -12.32 -6.71 2.26
CA ALA A 37 -12.18 -6.44 0.82
C ALA A 37 -10.74 -6.14 0.37
N VAL A 38 -9.80 -5.86 1.29
CA VAL A 38 -8.40 -5.57 0.95
C VAL A 38 -7.44 -6.70 1.33
N TRP A 39 -7.90 -7.76 1.99
CA TRP A 39 -7.06 -8.91 2.32
C TRP A 39 -6.70 -9.75 1.08
N GLY A 40 -5.65 -10.56 1.21
CA GLY A 40 -5.24 -11.53 0.19
C GLY A 40 -4.06 -11.06 -0.66
N LEU A 41 -4.08 -11.43 -1.94
CA LEU A 41 -2.96 -11.23 -2.87
C LEU A 41 -2.47 -9.77 -2.96
N PRO A 42 -3.33 -8.73 -2.97
CA PRO A 42 -2.86 -7.34 -3.03
C PRO A 42 -1.89 -6.97 -1.90
N LEU A 43 -2.14 -7.43 -0.67
CA LEU A 43 -1.26 -7.14 0.47
C LEU A 43 0.06 -7.90 0.41
N VAL A 44 0.08 -9.09 -0.19
CA VAL A 44 1.33 -9.80 -0.46
C VAL A 44 2.19 -8.98 -1.42
N VAL A 45 1.59 -8.39 -2.45
CA VAL A 45 2.29 -7.50 -3.39
C VAL A 45 2.75 -6.22 -2.70
N VAL A 46 1.91 -5.59 -1.87
CA VAL A 46 2.29 -4.41 -1.06
C VAL A 46 3.50 -4.74 -0.19
N ALA A 47 3.51 -5.89 0.49
CA ALA A 47 4.65 -6.32 1.30
C ALA A 47 5.90 -6.57 0.44
N ALA A 48 5.78 -7.23 -0.71
CA ALA A 48 6.90 -7.44 -1.62
C ALA A 48 7.48 -6.10 -2.12
N LEU A 49 6.62 -5.16 -2.51
CA LEU A 49 7.03 -3.82 -2.97
C LEU A 49 7.59 -2.96 -1.83
N ALA A 50 7.13 -3.14 -0.59
CA ALA A 50 7.68 -2.47 0.59
C ALA A 50 9.09 -2.99 0.96
N ALA A 51 9.47 -4.19 0.51
CA ALA A 51 10.82 -4.71 0.67
C ALA A 51 11.82 -4.09 -0.33
N LEU A 52 11.38 -3.77 -1.55
CA LEU A 52 12.27 -3.34 -2.63
C LEU A 52 13.09 -2.07 -2.32
N PRO A 53 12.54 -0.97 -1.77
CA PRO A 53 13.34 0.21 -1.43
C PRO A 53 14.45 -0.09 -0.42
N ARG A 54 14.29 -1.11 0.42
CA ARG A 54 15.29 -1.54 1.42
C ARG A 54 16.41 -2.38 0.81
N VAL A 55 16.14 -3.05 -0.31
CA VAL A 55 17.08 -3.96 -1.00
C VAL A 55 17.82 -3.26 -2.14
N LEU A 56 17.13 -2.40 -2.88
CA LEU A 56 17.62 -1.77 -4.10
C LEU A 56 18.19 -0.36 -3.87
N SER A 57 17.92 0.24 -2.71
CA SER A 57 18.36 1.60 -2.41
C SER A 57 18.72 1.77 -0.93
N SER A 58 19.19 2.96 -0.56
CA SER A 58 19.56 3.31 0.83
C SER A 58 18.35 3.80 1.65
N THR A 59 17.13 3.42 1.27
CA THR A 59 15.91 3.86 1.94
C THR A 59 15.83 3.29 3.35
N ARG A 60 15.41 4.09 4.34
CA ARG A 60 15.26 3.66 5.73
C ARG A 60 13.99 2.80 5.92
N PHE A 61 13.92 2.10 7.05
CA PHE A 61 12.78 1.25 7.40
C PHE A 61 11.44 1.99 7.35
N TRP A 62 11.29 3.07 8.12
CA TRP A 62 10.02 3.78 8.25
C TRP A 62 9.47 4.38 6.94
N PRO A 63 10.26 5.08 6.10
CA PRO A 63 9.77 5.52 4.80
C PRO A 63 9.27 4.36 3.92
N SER A 64 9.96 3.22 3.92
CA SER A 64 9.53 2.05 3.14
C SER A 64 8.21 1.50 3.66
N ALA A 65 8.08 1.33 4.97
CA ALA A 65 6.89 0.79 5.60
C ALA A 65 5.67 1.71 5.45
N LEU A 66 5.84 2.99 5.81
CA LEU A 66 4.73 3.94 5.88
C LEU A 66 4.27 4.39 4.50
N ILE A 67 5.19 4.72 3.59
CA ILE A 67 4.82 5.22 2.26
C ILE A 67 4.17 4.09 1.49
N VAL A 68 4.82 2.93 1.37
CA VAL A 68 4.26 1.82 0.58
C VAL A 68 3.00 1.26 1.23
N GLY A 69 2.94 1.15 2.56
CA GLY A 69 1.73 0.74 3.27
C GLY A 69 0.54 1.69 3.09
N ALA A 70 0.78 3.01 2.97
CA ALA A 70 -0.25 4.00 2.72
C ALA A 70 -0.92 3.88 1.33
N SER A 71 -0.37 3.05 0.42
CA SER A 71 -1.00 2.78 -0.87
C SER A 71 -2.38 2.14 -0.75
N VAL A 72 -2.62 1.34 0.31
CA VAL A 72 -3.90 0.68 0.57
C VAL A 72 -5.00 1.68 0.92
N PRO A 73 -4.88 2.50 1.99
CA PRO A 73 -5.88 3.53 2.26
C PRO A 73 -5.97 4.57 1.13
N ALA A 74 -4.88 4.84 0.39
CA ALA A 74 -4.96 5.71 -0.78
C ALA A 74 -5.86 5.13 -1.88
N ALA A 75 -5.78 3.82 -2.17
CA ALA A 75 -6.64 3.16 -3.16
C ALA A 75 -8.12 3.15 -2.73
N VAL A 76 -8.38 3.01 -1.43
CA VAL A 76 -9.73 3.15 -0.85
C VAL A 76 -10.23 4.60 -0.99
N LEU A 77 -9.40 5.58 -0.65
CA LEU A 77 -9.75 7.00 -0.79
C LEU A 77 -10.03 7.39 -2.24
N ALA A 78 -9.25 6.87 -3.19
CA ALA A 78 -9.48 7.12 -4.62
C ALA A 78 -10.88 6.65 -5.05
N ARG A 79 -11.31 5.49 -4.53
CA ARG A 79 -12.67 5.00 -4.76
C ARG A 79 -13.71 5.90 -4.10
N VAL A 80 -13.52 6.25 -2.83
CA VAL A 80 -14.43 7.16 -2.11
C VAL A 80 -14.64 8.45 -2.90
N ILE A 81 -13.56 9.07 -3.40
CA ILE A 81 -13.63 10.29 -4.21
C ILE A 81 -14.43 10.05 -5.49
N TYR A 82 -14.16 8.95 -6.20
CA TYR A 82 -14.86 8.62 -7.44
C TYR A 82 -16.36 8.41 -7.20
N ASP A 83 -16.74 7.55 -6.25
CA ASP A 83 -18.12 7.20 -5.96
C ASP A 83 -18.89 8.40 -5.38
N THR A 84 -18.26 9.23 -4.53
CA THR A 84 -18.90 10.45 -3.97
C THR A 84 -19.04 11.59 -4.98
N SER A 85 -18.19 11.65 -6.01
CA SER A 85 -18.32 12.63 -7.10
C SER A 85 -19.61 12.44 -7.91
N SER A 86 -20.11 11.20 -7.98
CA SER A 86 -21.35 10.85 -8.68
C SER A 86 -22.54 10.75 -7.72
N ASN A 87 -22.34 10.18 -6.53
CA ASN A 87 -23.35 10.07 -5.49
C ASN A 87 -22.75 10.42 -4.11
N PRO A 88 -22.94 11.65 -3.60
CA PRO A 88 -22.36 12.09 -2.33
C PRO A 88 -22.79 11.25 -1.11
N SER A 89 -23.89 10.51 -1.20
CA SER A 89 -24.41 9.68 -0.10
C SER A 89 -23.81 8.27 -0.03
N SER A 90 -22.92 7.90 -0.96
CA SER A 90 -22.34 6.56 -1.05
C SER A 90 -21.46 6.22 0.15
N HIS A 91 -20.49 7.07 0.51
CA HIS A 91 -19.47 6.79 1.53
C HIS A 91 -19.62 7.65 2.80
N ASN A 92 -20.78 7.60 3.46
CA ASN A 92 -21.03 8.40 4.67
C ASN A 92 -20.11 8.04 5.85
N LEU A 93 -19.47 6.86 5.81
CA LEU A 93 -18.57 6.35 6.84
C LEU A 93 -17.11 6.32 6.37
N TRP A 94 -16.75 7.09 5.33
CA TRP A 94 -15.41 7.08 4.76
C TRP A 94 -14.26 7.25 5.77
N PRO A 95 -14.37 8.02 6.88
CA PRO A 95 -13.27 8.09 7.85
C PRO A 95 -12.98 6.74 8.51
N PHE A 96 -14.00 5.93 8.74
CA PHE A 96 -13.84 4.56 9.26
C PHE A 96 -13.26 3.63 8.21
N GLU A 97 -13.66 3.76 6.94
CA GLU A 97 -13.06 3.00 5.84
C GLU A 97 -11.55 3.24 5.75
N MET A 98 -11.12 4.50 5.94
CA MET A 98 -9.70 4.87 5.97
C MET A 98 -8.95 4.22 7.13
N ILE A 99 -9.52 4.21 8.33
CA ILE A 99 -8.92 3.57 9.50
C ILE A 99 -8.81 2.06 9.29
N LEU A 100 -9.88 1.42 8.80
CA LEU A 100 -9.92 -0.02 8.54
C LEU A 100 -8.98 -0.44 7.41
N ALA A 101 -8.77 0.39 6.39
CA ALA A 101 -7.82 0.13 5.31
C ALA A 101 -6.36 0.38 5.72
N THR A 102 -6.12 1.32 6.64
CA THR A 102 -4.78 1.67 7.12
C THR A 102 -4.14 0.51 7.88
N GLY A 103 -4.91 -0.22 8.70
CA GLY A 103 -4.40 -1.36 9.46
C GLY A 103 -3.71 -2.43 8.59
N PRO A 104 -4.43 -3.06 7.63
CA PRO A 104 -3.85 -4.04 6.71
C PRO A 104 -2.70 -3.47 5.87
N GLY A 105 -2.80 -2.22 5.40
CA GLY A 105 -1.74 -1.56 4.65
C GLY A 105 -0.45 -1.39 5.45
N LEU A 106 -0.56 -0.93 6.70
CA LEU A 106 0.59 -0.81 7.61
C LEU A 106 1.19 -2.17 7.95
N LEU A 107 0.35 -3.18 8.21
CA LEU A 107 0.83 -4.55 8.46
C LEU A 107 1.68 -5.05 7.28
N ALA A 108 1.16 -4.95 6.06
CA ALA A 108 1.89 -5.35 4.85
C ALA A 108 3.18 -4.53 4.66
N GLY A 109 3.11 -3.20 4.82
CA GLY A 109 4.25 -2.30 4.69
C GLY A 109 5.36 -2.60 5.70
N VAL A 110 5.02 -2.81 6.98
CA VAL A 110 5.96 -3.19 8.05
C VAL A 110 6.58 -4.55 7.75
N SER A 111 5.78 -5.57 7.44
CA SER A 111 6.28 -6.92 7.11
C SER A 111 7.28 -6.87 5.95
N GLY A 112 6.92 -6.16 4.86
CA GLY A 112 7.80 -5.98 3.71
C GLY A 112 9.09 -5.25 4.04
N ALA A 113 9.00 -4.12 4.75
CA ALA A 113 10.17 -3.32 5.13
C ALA A 113 11.12 -4.07 6.08
N LEU A 114 10.59 -4.94 6.95
CA LEU A 114 11.39 -5.84 7.80
C LEU A 114 12.16 -6.84 6.94
N VAL A 115 11.47 -7.58 6.08
CA VAL A 115 12.09 -8.57 5.17
C VAL A 115 13.16 -7.90 4.30
N GLY A 116 12.83 -6.77 3.67
CA GLY A 116 13.79 -6.02 2.86
C GLY A 116 14.98 -5.49 3.67
N GLY A 117 14.78 -5.13 4.94
CA GLY A 117 15.86 -4.73 5.84
C GLY A 117 16.85 -5.87 6.14
N PHE A 118 16.34 -7.08 6.40
CA PHE A 118 17.18 -8.27 6.58
C PHE A 118 17.94 -8.64 5.31
N LEU A 119 17.30 -8.55 4.14
CA LEU A 119 17.95 -8.88 2.86
C LEU A 119 18.98 -7.82 2.44
N GLY A 120 18.68 -6.54 2.63
CA GLY A 120 19.56 -5.43 2.27
C GLY A 120 20.79 -5.33 3.18
N SER A 121 20.66 -5.59 4.48
CA SER A 121 21.78 -5.57 5.42
C SER A 121 22.85 -6.62 5.08
N ARG A 122 22.47 -7.82 4.64
CA ARG A 122 23.41 -8.87 4.19
C ARG A 122 24.30 -8.46 3.03
N LYS A 123 23.86 -7.54 2.15
CA LYS A 123 24.65 -7.05 1.02
C LYS A 123 25.71 -6.02 1.42
N ARG A 124 25.60 -5.39 2.59
CA ARG A 124 26.50 -4.31 3.03
C ARG A 124 27.76 -4.82 3.76
N TYR A 125 27.77 -6.09 4.14
CA TYR A 125 28.88 -6.77 4.84
C TYR A 125 29.63 -7.78 3.94
N ARG A 126 29.33 -7.80 2.64
CA ARG A 126 30.08 -8.53 1.61
C ARG A 126 30.72 -7.50 0.68
#